data_AF-A0A3M1UN14-F1
#
_entry.id   AF-A0A3M1UN14-F1
#
_cell.length_a   1.000
_cell.length_b   1.000
_cell.length_c   1.000
_cell.angle_alpha   90.00
_cell.angle_beta   90.00
_cell.angle_gamma   90.00
#
_symmetry.space_group_name_H-M   'P 1'
#
loop_
_entity.id
_entity.type
_entity.pdbx_description
1 polymer ?
#
loop_
_entity_poly.entity_id
_entity_poly.type
_entity_poly.pdbx_seq_one_letter_code
_entity_poly.pdbx_strand_id
1 'polypeptide(L)'
;MNTKATHTLLGPVLFVLGLLLLASTTSGLAAGHPGSRSHRGFNHMQTGFALEGAHRRIRCESCHSNGIFRGTPKRCVDCHDSPGRAATQVPRSHIATSGNCEACHNATRWTPVEKVDHADVMGNCSTCHNGRIAAGKPHGHPQTHAECNQCHNTHNFTRVHFDHSGVTGNCASCHNGRMARGKPANHIPT
;
A
#
# COMPACT_ATOMS: atom_id res chain seq x y z
N MET A 1 -15.46 46.31 -56.94
CA MET A 1 -16.47 46.62 -55.92
C MET A 1 -15.76 46.62 -54.57
N ASN A 2 -15.26 47.80 -54.19
CA ASN A 2 -15.78 48.64 -53.09
C ASN A 2 -15.36 48.12 -51.70
N THR A 3 -14.26 48.66 -51.16
CA THR A 3 -14.19 49.68 -50.07
C THR A 3 -14.22 49.00 -48.68
N LYS A 4 -13.38 49.32 -47.67
CA LYS A 4 -13.02 50.65 -47.12
C LYS A 4 -11.93 50.52 -46.03
N ALA A 5 -11.11 51.58 -45.93
CA ALA A 5 -10.48 52.23 -44.76
C ALA A 5 -9.81 51.37 -43.64
N THR A 6 -8.50 51.45 -43.38
CA THR A 6 -7.69 52.51 -42.73
C THR A 6 -8.22 52.99 -41.38
N HIS A 7 -7.50 52.72 -40.28
CA HIS A 7 -7.33 53.66 -39.17
C HIS A 7 -5.96 53.49 -38.50
N THR A 8 -5.16 54.54 -38.66
CA THR A 8 -3.92 54.90 -37.99
C THR A 8 -4.14 55.22 -36.51
N LEU A 9 -3.30 54.68 -35.63
CA LEU A 9 -3.22 55.04 -34.21
C LEU A 9 -2.31 56.28 -34.04
N LEU A 10 -2.88 57.35 -33.50
CA LEU A 10 -2.19 58.54 -33.00
C LEU A 10 -2.68 58.81 -31.57
N GLY A 11 -1.76 59.07 -30.64
CA GLY A 11 -2.06 59.88 -29.46
C GLY A 11 -1.54 59.35 -28.12
N PRO A 12 -1.29 60.24 -27.15
CA PRO A 12 -0.01 60.30 -26.44
C PRO A 12 -0.08 59.84 -24.97
N VAL A 13 1.03 59.30 -24.49
CA VAL A 13 1.27 58.97 -23.08
C VAL A 13 1.49 60.28 -22.31
N LEU A 14 0.49 60.69 -21.55
CA LEU A 14 0.55 61.82 -20.64
C LEU A 14 0.59 61.34 -19.18
N PHE A 15 1.68 61.76 -18.53
CA PHE A 15 1.92 61.88 -17.09
C PHE A 15 0.68 61.86 -16.17
N VAL A 16 0.70 60.97 -15.17
CA VAL A 16 0.05 61.23 -13.87
C VAL A 16 1.04 60.87 -12.76
N LEU A 17 1.52 61.90 -12.06
CA LEU A 17 2.22 61.82 -10.79
C LEU A 17 1.26 61.39 -9.67
N GLY A 18 1.72 60.45 -8.84
CA GLY A 18 1.63 60.48 -7.37
C GLY A 18 0.27 60.63 -6.68
N LEU A 19 -0.16 59.58 -6.00
CA LEU A 19 -0.77 59.71 -4.67
C LEU A 19 -0.49 58.45 -3.83
N LEU A 20 0.39 58.61 -2.83
CA LEU A 20 0.42 57.79 -1.61
C LEU A 20 -0.98 57.81 -0.98
N LEU A 21 -1.55 56.67 -0.59
CA LEU A 21 -2.29 56.49 0.67
C LEU A 21 -2.80 55.03 0.83
N LEU A 22 -2.35 54.44 1.94
CA LEU A 22 -2.99 53.39 2.74
C LEU A 22 -2.96 51.95 2.21
N ALA A 23 -1.82 51.29 2.44
CA ALA A 23 -1.81 49.85 2.71
C ALA A 23 -2.59 49.60 4.02
N SER A 24 -3.83 49.17 3.91
CA SER A 24 -4.60 48.60 5.02
C SER A 24 -3.99 47.24 5.36
N THR A 25 -3.06 47.24 6.32
CA THR A 25 -2.65 46.04 7.04
C THR A 25 -3.85 45.54 7.84
N THR A 26 -4.68 44.69 7.26
CA THR A 26 -5.46 43.76 8.06
C THR A 26 -4.46 42.82 8.71
N SER A 27 -3.95 43.26 9.86
CA SER A 27 -3.38 42.40 10.87
C SER A 27 -4.47 41.39 11.19
N GLY A 28 -4.44 40.25 10.49
CA GLY A 28 -5.14 39.07 10.90
C GLY A 28 -4.52 38.67 12.22
N LEU A 29 -5.10 39.15 13.33
CA LEU A 29 -4.97 38.48 14.60
C LEU A 29 -5.47 37.07 14.36
N ALA A 30 -4.55 36.13 14.19
CA ALA A 30 -4.83 34.74 14.45
C ALA A 30 -5.36 34.71 15.88
N ALA A 31 -6.68 34.59 16.03
CA ALA A 31 -7.31 34.34 17.29
C ALA A 31 -6.70 33.04 17.81
N GLY A 32 -5.70 33.17 18.67
CA GLY A 32 -5.20 32.10 19.51
C GLY A 32 -6.43 31.56 20.24
N HIS A 33 -6.79 30.32 19.92
CA HIS A 33 -7.92 29.68 20.56
C HIS A 33 -7.66 29.67 22.08
N PRO A 34 -8.54 30.28 22.89
CA PRO A 34 -8.35 30.29 24.33
C PRO A 34 -8.51 28.85 24.85
N GLY A 35 -7.40 28.31 25.37
CA GLY A 35 -7.45 27.24 26.35
C GLY A 35 -7.77 25.84 25.84
N SER A 36 -6.90 25.28 24.99
CA SER A 36 -6.51 23.88 25.23
C SER A 36 -5.72 23.89 26.54
N ARG A 37 -6.34 23.48 27.65
CA ARG A 37 -5.57 23.09 28.83
C ARG A 37 -4.59 22.05 28.32
N SER A 38 -3.29 22.36 28.37
CA SER A 38 -2.25 21.36 28.15
C SER A 38 -2.67 20.13 28.95
N HIS A 39 -2.95 19.04 28.23
CA HIS A 39 -3.39 17.75 28.74
C HIS A 39 -2.26 17.12 29.56
N ARG A 40 -1.79 17.79 30.62
CA ARG A 40 -0.64 17.40 31.46
C ARG A 40 -0.82 16.07 32.20
N GLY A 41 -1.92 15.35 31.94
CA GLY A 41 -2.16 14.00 32.45
C GLY A 41 -2.90 13.06 31.48
N PHE A 42 -3.28 13.46 30.26
CA PHE A 42 -3.90 12.51 29.33
C PHE A 42 -2.83 11.86 28.45
N ASN A 43 -2.71 10.55 28.55
CA ASN A 43 -1.70 9.78 27.84
C ASN A 43 -2.35 8.88 26.78
N HIS A 44 -2.17 9.22 25.50
CA HIS A 44 -2.63 8.39 24.38
C HIS A 44 -2.03 6.97 24.40
N MET A 45 -0.88 6.76 25.02
CA MET A 45 -0.29 5.41 25.16
C MET A 45 -1.19 4.45 25.95
N GLN A 46 -2.13 4.96 26.75
CA GLN A 46 -3.08 4.14 27.51
C GLN A 46 -4.40 3.88 26.76
N THR A 47 -4.62 4.50 25.60
CA THR A 47 -5.89 4.36 24.85
C THR A 47 -5.86 3.20 23.84
N GLY A 48 -4.71 2.54 23.71
CA GLY A 48 -4.47 1.50 22.70
C GLY A 48 -4.25 2.04 21.29
N PHE A 49 -3.96 3.34 21.15
CA PHE A 49 -3.49 3.94 19.90
C PHE A 49 -2.41 4.97 20.24
N ALA A 50 -1.15 4.54 20.13
CA ALA A 50 0.02 5.37 20.40
C ALA A 50 0.21 6.41 19.28
N LEU A 51 0.35 7.69 19.63
CA LEU A 51 0.67 8.74 18.65
C LEU A 51 2.16 8.71 18.31
N GLU A 52 2.53 7.79 17.43
CA GLU A 52 3.89 7.58 16.96
C GLU A 52 4.06 7.97 15.47
N GLY A 53 5.31 8.20 15.07
CA GLY A 53 5.64 8.54 13.68
C GLY A 53 4.89 9.77 13.16
N ALA A 54 4.22 9.62 12.02
CA ALA A 54 3.41 10.68 11.41
C ALA A 54 2.22 11.11 12.29
N HIS A 55 1.65 10.20 13.08
CA HIS A 55 0.49 10.48 13.95
C HIS A 55 0.81 11.41 15.12
N ARG A 56 2.09 11.65 15.44
CA ARG A 56 2.46 12.62 16.49
C ARG A 56 2.22 14.08 16.09
N ARG A 57 2.06 14.36 14.80
CA ARG A 57 1.97 15.72 14.25
C ARG A 57 0.61 16.07 13.66
N ILE A 58 -0.35 15.14 13.70
CA ILE A 58 -1.70 15.39 13.19
C ILE A 58 -2.50 16.24 14.19
N ARG A 59 -3.48 16.99 13.67
CA ARG A 59 -4.38 17.79 14.49
C ARG A 59 -5.41 16.89 15.18
N CYS A 60 -5.87 17.28 16.37
CA CYS A 60 -6.84 16.51 17.16
C CYS A 60 -8.12 16.21 16.37
N GLU A 61 -8.61 17.19 15.62
CA GLU A 61 -9.87 17.16 14.88
C GLU A 61 -9.81 16.20 13.68
N SER A 62 -8.61 15.83 13.23
CA SER A 62 -8.42 14.84 12.16
C SER A 62 -8.87 13.43 12.59
N CYS A 63 -8.86 13.16 13.90
CA CYS A 63 -9.32 11.89 14.47
C CYS A 63 -10.62 12.07 15.27
N HIS A 64 -10.73 13.17 16.01
CA HIS A 64 -11.82 13.47 16.93
C HIS A 64 -12.80 14.45 16.29
N SER A 65 -13.58 13.96 15.32
CA SER A 65 -14.58 14.74 14.61
C SER A 65 -15.60 15.33 15.57
N ASN A 66 -15.91 16.62 15.41
CA ASN A 66 -16.82 17.38 16.29
C ASN A 66 -16.44 17.34 17.78
N GLY A 67 -15.15 17.11 18.08
CA GLY A 67 -14.68 16.99 19.47
C GLY A 67 -15.11 15.70 20.16
N ILE A 68 -15.55 14.67 19.40
CA ILE A 68 -15.92 13.37 19.96
C ILE A 68 -14.66 12.51 20.12
N PHE A 69 -14.26 12.31 21.38
CA PHE A 69 -13.04 11.57 21.73
C PHE A 69 -13.24 10.07 21.95
N ARG A 70 -14.45 9.66 22.34
CA ARG A 70 -14.79 8.25 22.56
C ARG A 70 -15.18 7.59 21.25
N GLY A 71 -14.72 6.34 21.06
CA GLY A 71 -15.07 5.56 19.88
C GLY A 71 -14.28 5.92 18.62
N THR A 72 -13.26 6.77 18.73
CA THR A 72 -12.33 7.00 17.61
C THR A 72 -11.70 5.67 17.18
N PRO A 73 -11.79 5.32 15.89
CA PRO A 73 -11.23 4.06 15.39
C PRO A 73 -9.73 3.97 15.64
N LYS A 74 -9.25 2.75 15.85
CA LYS A 74 -7.84 2.48 16.20
C LYS A 74 -7.13 1.58 15.20
N ARG A 75 -7.86 0.86 14.35
CA ARG A 75 -7.23 0.03 13.32
C ARG A 75 -6.79 0.93 12.18
N CYS A 76 -5.65 0.61 11.57
CA CYS A 76 -5.12 1.40 10.45
C CYS A 76 -6.14 1.57 9.32
N VAL A 77 -6.81 0.48 8.92
CA VAL A 77 -7.78 0.47 7.80
C VAL A 77 -9.00 1.35 8.03
N ASP A 78 -9.44 1.53 9.28
CA ASP A 78 -10.61 2.36 9.61
C ASP A 78 -10.36 3.87 9.33
N CYS A 79 -9.10 4.24 9.10
CA CYS A 79 -8.69 5.58 8.71
C CYS A 79 -8.07 5.61 7.30
N HIS A 80 -7.22 4.65 6.98
CA HIS A 80 -6.41 4.62 5.76
C HIS A 80 -7.07 3.90 4.56
N ASP A 81 -8.29 3.39 4.73
CA ASP A 81 -9.13 2.86 3.64
C ASP A 81 -10.56 3.45 3.68
N SER A 82 -10.79 4.43 4.56
CA SER A 82 -12.10 5.06 4.75
C SER A 82 -12.21 6.38 3.99
N PRO A 83 -13.22 6.55 3.12
CA PRO A 83 -13.44 7.81 2.42
C PRO A 83 -13.79 8.93 3.42
N GLY A 84 -13.26 10.13 3.17
CA GLY A 84 -13.59 11.34 3.95
C GLY A 84 -12.71 11.59 5.19
N ARG A 85 -11.70 10.76 5.46
CA ARG A 85 -10.67 11.04 6.47
C ARG A 85 -9.40 11.61 5.84
N ALA A 86 -8.75 12.54 6.53
CA ALA A 86 -7.47 13.12 6.11
C ALA A 86 -6.32 12.13 6.40
N ALA A 87 -6.32 10.99 5.72
CA ALA A 87 -5.31 9.94 5.84
C ALA A 87 -4.82 9.50 4.45
N THR A 88 -3.51 9.22 4.35
CA THR A 88 -2.93 8.64 3.13
C THR A 88 -3.54 7.27 2.87
N GLN A 89 -4.16 7.08 1.71
CA GLN A 89 -4.82 5.82 1.40
C GLN A 89 -3.82 4.73 1.00
N VAL A 90 -4.19 3.48 1.23
CA VAL A 90 -3.42 2.33 0.74
C VAL A 90 -3.35 2.40 -0.80
N PRO A 91 -2.15 2.38 -1.41
CA PRO A 91 -2.04 2.44 -2.86
C PRO A 91 -2.72 1.25 -3.52
N ARG A 92 -3.34 1.47 -4.70
CA ARG A 92 -3.93 0.37 -5.49
C ARG A 92 -2.91 -0.68 -5.95
N SER A 93 -1.63 -0.32 -5.95
CA SER A 93 -0.51 -1.21 -6.25
C SER A 93 -0.02 -2.03 -5.05
N HIS A 94 -0.63 -1.86 -3.88
CA HIS A 94 -0.32 -2.65 -2.69
C HIS A 94 -0.69 -4.12 -2.93
N ILE A 95 0.06 -5.03 -2.32
CA ILE A 95 -0.25 -6.46 -2.35
C ILE A 95 -1.59 -6.73 -1.63
N ALA A 96 -2.32 -7.76 -2.02
CA ALA A 96 -3.54 -8.15 -1.31
C ALA A 96 -3.17 -8.75 0.06
N THR A 97 -3.86 -8.33 1.13
CA THR A 97 -3.56 -8.75 2.52
C THR A 97 -4.83 -8.96 3.34
N SER A 98 -4.67 -9.51 4.54
CA SER A 98 -5.72 -9.63 5.58
C SER A 98 -6.24 -8.29 6.11
N GLY A 99 -5.57 -7.18 5.80
CA GLY A 99 -5.86 -5.86 6.37
C GLY A 99 -5.30 -5.67 7.80
N ASN A 100 -4.48 -6.60 8.28
CA ASN A 100 -3.68 -6.44 9.50
C ASN A 100 -2.38 -5.69 9.17
N CYS A 101 -2.44 -4.36 9.13
CA CYS A 101 -1.33 -3.53 8.68
C CYS A 101 -0.08 -3.70 9.56
N GLU A 102 -0.29 -3.91 10.86
CA GLU A 102 0.73 -4.08 11.88
C GLU A 102 1.54 -5.38 11.71
N ALA A 103 1.06 -6.34 10.91
CA ALA A 103 1.81 -7.55 10.56
C ALA A 103 3.05 -7.24 9.71
N CYS A 104 3.04 -6.12 8.97
CA CYS A 104 4.10 -5.76 8.03
C CYS A 104 4.67 -4.35 8.26
N HIS A 105 3.85 -3.41 8.72
CA HIS A 105 4.19 -2.00 8.85
C HIS A 105 4.23 -1.55 10.31
N ASN A 106 5.07 -0.56 10.59
CA ASN A 106 5.03 0.18 11.85
C ASN A 106 4.77 1.67 11.54
N ALA A 107 4.04 2.35 12.42
CA ALA A 107 3.78 3.79 12.36
C ALA A 107 5.05 4.65 12.21
N THR A 108 6.20 4.16 12.68
CA THR A 108 7.50 4.84 12.54
C THR A 108 8.31 4.42 11.30
N ARG A 109 8.06 3.23 10.74
CA ARG A 109 8.78 2.69 9.58
C ARG A 109 7.80 1.93 8.68
N TRP A 110 7.27 2.63 7.69
CA TRP A 110 6.27 2.08 6.77
C TRP A 110 6.89 1.27 5.62
N THR A 111 8.10 1.62 5.16
CA THR A 111 8.79 0.96 4.04
C THR A 111 10.32 0.99 4.27
N PRO A 112 11.08 -0.03 3.81
CA PRO A 112 10.65 -1.26 3.15
C PRO A 112 10.04 -2.30 4.13
N VAL A 113 9.22 -3.19 3.60
CA VAL A 113 8.79 -4.42 4.28
C VAL A 113 9.73 -5.53 3.82
N GLU A 114 10.49 -6.12 4.76
CA GLU A 114 11.54 -7.10 4.43
C GLU A 114 11.06 -8.54 4.50
N LYS A 115 10.02 -8.81 5.30
CA LYS A 115 9.45 -10.14 5.52
C LYS A 115 7.95 -10.04 5.64
N VAL A 116 7.27 -11.08 5.18
CA VAL A 116 5.82 -11.23 5.30
C VAL A 116 5.50 -12.62 5.86
N ASP A 117 4.44 -12.70 6.64
CA ASP A 117 3.81 -13.97 6.98
C ASP A 117 2.80 -14.32 5.86
N HIS A 118 2.80 -15.58 5.44
CA HIS A 118 1.86 -16.05 4.42
C HIS A 118 0.41 -16.10 4.92
N ALA A 119 0.19 -16.06 6.24
CA ALA A 119 -1.14 -15.95 6.84
C ALA A 119 -1.79 -14.56 6.62
N ASP A 120 -0.99 -13.52 6.36
CA ASP A 120 -1.46 -12.14 6.21
C ASP A 120 -1.50 -11.65 4.76
N VAL A 121 -1.05 -12.46 3.80
CA VAL A 121 -1.09 -12.14 2.37
C VAL A 121 -2.13 -12.99 1.64
N MET A 122 -2.66 -12.47 0.53
CA MET A 122 -3.69 -13.14 -0.26
C MET A 122 -3.26 -13.24 -1.73
N GLY A 123 -3.68 -14.33 -2.38
CA GLY A 123 -3.45 -14.59 -3.80
C GLY A 123 -2.74 -15.91 -4.07
N ASN A 124 -2.48 -16.18 -5.34
CA ASN A 124 -1.73 -17.36 -5.74
C ASN A 124 -0.24 -17.15 -5.55
N CYS A 125 0.51 -18.22 -5.31
CA CYS A 125 1.94 -18.16 -5.07
C CYS A 125 2.66 -17.45 -6.23
N SER A 126 2.31 -17.78 -7.48
CA SER A 126 2.94 -17.23 -8.68
C SER A 126 2.73 -15.73 -8.90
N THR A 127 1.68 -15.11 -8.31
CA THR A 127 1.44 -13.67 -8.51
C THR A 127 2.45 -12.82 -7.75
N CYS A 128 3.00 -13.34 -6.66
CA CYS A 128 4.05 -12.69 -5.86
C CYS A 128 5.44 -13.29 -6.12
N HIS A 129 5.57 -14.62 -6.20
CA HIS A 129 6.82 -15.33 -6.47
C HIS A 129 7.14 -15.38 -7.97
N ASN A 130 7.20 -14.19 -8.57
CA ASN A 130 7.38 -13.96 -10.02
C ASN A 130 8.80 -13.45 -10.37
N GLY A 131 9.71 -13.38 -9.41
CA GLY A 131 11.06 -12.84 -9.58
C GLY A 131 11.17 -11.31 -9.50
N ARG A 132 10.03 -10.60 -9.42
CA ARG A 132 9.98 -9.14 -9.23
C ARG A 132 9.56 -8.76 -7.82
N ILE A 133 8.49 -9.36 -7.28
CA ILE A 133 8.00 -9.06 -5.92
C ILE A 133 8.71 -9.94 -4.90
N ALA A 134 8.74 -11.24 -5.16
CA ALA A 134 9.48 -12.23 -4.38
C ALA A 134 10.20 -13.21 -5.32
N ALA A 135 11.22 -13.89 -4.78
CA ALA A 135 11.95 -14.90 -5.52
C ALA A 135 11.01 -15.99 -6.03
N GLY A 136 11.07 -16.28 -7.33
CA GLY A 136 10.26 -17.33 -7.96
C GLY A 136 10.92 -18.70 -7.91
N LYS A 137 10.66 -19.50 -8.96
CA LYS A 137 11.29 -20.81 -9.16
C LYS A 137 12.82 -20.65 -9.30
N PRO A 138 13.65 -21.36 -8.51
CA PRO A 138 15.10 -21.29 -8.64
C PRO A 138 15.59 -21.99 -9.91
N HIS A 139 16.86 -21.77 -10.25
CA HIS A 139 17.51 -22.51 -11.32
C HIS A 139 17.46 -24.02 -11.07
N GLY A 140 17.14 -24.81 -12.10
CA GLY A 140 16.98 -26.27 -11.97
C GLY A 140 15.63 -26.74 -11.46
N HIS A 141 14.68 -25.84 -11.17
CA HIS A 141 13.31 -26.22 -10.85
C HIS A 141 12.65 -26.95 -12.04
N PRO A 142 11.93 -28.07 -11.82
CA PRO A 142 11.17 -28.75 -12.88
C PRO A 142 10.20 -27.81 -13.62
N GLN A 143 10.12 -27.93 -14.94
CA GLN A 143 9.18 -27.13 -15.72
C GLN A 143 7.74 -27.58 -15.45
N THR A 144 6.92 -26.68 -14.92
CA THR A 144 5.51 -26.96 -14.59
C THR A 144 4.68 -25.68 -14.66
N HIS A 145 3.42 -25.84 -15.06
CA HIS A 145 2.39 -24.79 -15.03
C HIS A 145 1.47 -24.93 -13.79
N ALA A 146 1.64 -25.98 -12.99
CA ALA A 146 0.93 -26.14 -11.72
C ALA A 146 1.25 -24.99 -10.76
N GLU A 147 0.27 -24.61 -9.95
CA GLU A 147 0.51 -23.67 -8.86
C GLU A 147 1.37 -24.28 -7.77
N CYS A 148 2.13 -23.42 -7.07
CA CYS A 148 3.19 -23.88 -6.18
C CYS A 148 2.64 -24.73 -5.02
N ASN A 149 1.43 -24.42 -4.53
CA ASN A 149 0.79 -25.11 -3.43
C ASN A 149 0.39 -26.57 -3.74
N GLN A 150 0.43 -26.98 -5.00
CA GLN A 150 0.25 -28.39 -5.38
C GLN A 150 1.46 -29.27 -5.02
N CYS A 151 2.62 -28.65 -4.75
CA CYS A 151 3.88 -29.32 -4.48
C CYS A 151 4.55 -28.82 -3.20
N HIS A 152 4.35 -27.55 -2.84
CA HIS A 152 5.02 -26.89 -1.72
C HIS A 152 3.99 -26.38 -0.71
N ASN A 153 4.47 -26.10 0.51
CA ASN A 153 3.73 -25.33 1.50
C ASN A 153 4.55 -24.11 1.92
N THR A 154 3.91 -23.23 2.70
CA THR A 154 4.48 -21.94 3.12
C THR A 154 5.56 -22.06 4.20
N HIS A 155 5.69 -23.21 4.87
CA HIS A 155 6.64 -23.42 5.97
C HIS A 155 7.94 -24.09 5.52
N ASN A 156 7.86 -24.97 4.52
CA ASN A 156 9.01 -25.69 4.00
C ASN A 156 8.91 -25.86 2.48
N PHE A 157 9.55 -24.94 1.76
CA PHE A 157 9.57 -24.94 0.31
C PHE A 157 10.56 -25.94 -0.30
N THR A 158 11.50 -26.49 0.49
CA THR A 158 12.47 -27.49 -0.02
C THR A 158 11.91 -28.91 -0.02
N ARG A 159 10.88 -29.18 0.78
CA ARG A 159 10.14 -30.44 0.75
C ARG A 159 9.01 -30.36 -0.28
N VAL A 160 9.09 -31.22 -1.29
CA VAL A 160 8.03 -31.41 -2.27
C VAL A 160 7.07 -32.50 -1.80
N HIS A 161 5.77 -32.22 -1.82
CA HIS A 161 4.70 -33.20 -1.66
C HIS A 161 3.91 -33.27 -2.97
N PHE A 162 4.17 -34.30 -3.77
CA PHE A 162 3.42 -34.54 -5.00
C PHE A 162 2.41 -35.67 -4.77
N ASP A 163 1.13 -35.39 -4.98
CA ASP A 163 0.06 -36.37 -4.95
C ASP A 163 -0.24 -36.86 -6.38
N HIS A 164 -0.45 -38.17 -6.53
CA HIS A 164 -0.84 -38.77 -7.80
C HIS A 164 -2.34 -38.66 -8.07
N SER A 165 -3.13 -38.17 -7.10
CA SER A 165 -4.55 -37.91 -7.29
C SER A 165 -4.76 -36.89 -8.43
N GLY A 166 -5.45 -37.31 -9.49
CA GLY A 166 -5.68 -36.48 -10.69
C GLY A 166 -4.67 -36.67 -11.83
N VAL A 167 -3.68 -37.57 -11.70
CA VAL A 167 -2.84 -37.96 -12.85
C VAL A 167 -3.66 -38.78 -13.83
N THR A 168 -4.03 -38.19 -14.96
CA THR A 168 -4.77 -38.83 -16.06
C THR A 168 -3.88 -39.25 -17.23
N GLY A 169 -2.58 -38.92 -17.17
CA GLY A 169 -1.60 -39.22 -18.22
C GLY A 169 -0.87 -40.56 -18.04
N ASN A 170 -0.11 -40.97 -19.06
CA ASN A 170 0.75 -42.15 -18.99
C ASN A 170 1.87 -41.94 -17.95
N CYS A 171 1.99 -42.84 -16.96
CA CYS A 171 3.01 -42.77 -15.92
C CYS A 171 4.45 -42.68 -16.46
N ALA A 172 4.74 -43.26 -17.63
CA ALA A 172 6.06 -43.16 -18.25
C ALA A 172 6.44 -41.75 -18.74
N SER A 173 5.47 -40.84 -18.93
CA SER A 173 5.78 -39.47 -19.33
C SER A 173 6.54 -38.70 -18.25
N CYS A 174 6.35 -39.06 -16.97
CA CYS A 174 7.05 -38.49 -15.82
C CYS A 174 8.12 -39.43 -15.22
N HIS A 175 7.86 -40.74 -15.18
CA HIS A 175 8.78 -41.76 -14.67
C HIS A 175 9.79 -42.23 -15.73
N ASN A 176 10.51 -41.26 -16.31
CA ASN A 176 11.46 -41.46 -17.41
C ASN A 176 12.93 -41.32 -17.01
N GLY A 177 13.23 -41.22 -15.70
CA GLY A 177 14.59 -41.04 -15.18
C GLY A 177 15.14 -39.62 -15.27
N ARG A 178 14.43 -38.68 -15.92
CA ARG A 178 14.75 -37.24 -15.91
C ARG A 178 13.89 -36.47 -14.91
N MET A 179 12.57 -36.69 -14.94
CA MET A 179 11.62 -35.95 -14.08
C MET A 179 11.37 -36.67 -12.76
N ALA A 180 11.13 -37.98 -12.81
CA ALA A 180 11.06 -38.85 -11.63
C ALA A 180 11.79 -40.17 -11.93
N ARG A 181 12.27 -40.84 -10.87
CA ARG A 181 12.85 -42.19 -11.01
C ARG A 181 11.84 -43.08 -11.71
N GLY A 182 12.31 -43.76 -12.75
CA GLY A 182 11.49 -44.69 -13.51
C GLY A 182 11.07 -45.92 -12.71
N LYS A 183 10.35 -46.80 -13.38
CA LYS A 183 10.13 -48.16 -12.90
C LYS A 183 11.49 -48.82 -12.61
N PRO A 184 11.71 -49.44 -11.45
CA PRO A 184 12.98 -50.11 -11.14
C PRO A 184 13.21 -51.30 -12.07
N ALA A 185 14.47 -51.76 -12.16
CA ALA A 185 14.87 -52.82 -13.10
C ALA A 185 14.11 -54.15 -12.93
N ASN A 186 13.48 -54.37 -11.77
CA ASN A 186 12.66 -55.54 -11.47
C ASN A 186 11.15 -55.34 -11.75
N HIS A 187 10.76 -54.25 -12.42
CA HIS A 187 9.37 -54.02 -12.77
C HIS A 187 8.93 -54.96 -13.91
N ILE A 188 8.05 -55.92 -13.59
CA ILE A 188 7.46 -56.83 -14.58
C ILE A 188 6.47 -56.04 -15.46
N PRO A 189 6.66 -55.99 -16.79
CA PRO A 189 5.68 -55.37 -17.69
C PRO A 189 4.37 -56.16 -17.64
N THR A 190 3.26 -55.46 -17.41
CA THR A 190 1.90 -55.97 -17.63
C THR A 190 1.44 -55.56 -19.01
#